data_AF-A0A7J7J8F4-F1
#
_entry.id   AF-A0A7J7J8F4-F1
#
_cell.length_a   1.000
_cell.length_b   1.000
_cell.length_c   1.000
_cell.angle_alpha   90.00
_cell.angle_beta   90.00
_cell.angle_gamma   90.00
#
_symmetry.space_group_name_H-M   'P 1'
#
loop_
_entity.id
_entity.type
_entity.pdbx_description
1 polymer ?
#
loop_
_entity_poly.entity_id
_entity_poly.type
_entity_poly.pdbx_seq_one_letter_code
_entity_poly.pdbx_strand_id
1 'polypeptide(L)' 'MTMMNPRTFYLYHYNGIKRSNNSNKIEYHRAKATLRDFLEPTVITDSSSILKCLQTKWPTIELQWDNEIVPSVN' A
#
# COMPACT_ATOMS: atom_id res chain seq x y z
N MET A 1 -13.47 16.66 -12.30
CA MET A 1 -12.21 16.60 -11.54
C MET A 1 -12.57 16.28 -10.10
N THR A 2 -12.55 15.01 -9.72
CA THR A 2 -12.98 14.55 -8.40
C THR A 2 -11.93 14.98 -7.37
N MET A 3 -12.29 15.83 -6.41
CA MET A 3 -11.39 16.15 -5.30
C MET A 3 -10.99 14.85 -4.60
N MET A 4 -9.70 14.53 -4.64
CA MET A 4 -9.16 13.46 -3.82
C MET A 4 -9.33 13.91 -2.36
N ASN A 5 -10.07 13.14 -1.57
CA ASN A 5 -10.20 13.37 -0.14
C ASN A 5 -8.77 13.54 0.43
N PRO A 6 -8.49 14.52 1.31
CA PRO A 6 -7.16 14.73 1.88
C PRO A 6 -6.60 13.49 2.62
N ARG A 7 -7.45 12.49 2.90
CA ARG A 7 -7.09 11.21 3.51
C ARG A 7 -6.68 10.13 2.50
N THR A 8 -6.83 10.38 1.21
CA THR A 8 -6.47 9.45 0.14
C THR A 8 -5.29 9.98 -0.65
N PHE A 9 -4.28 9.15 -0.89
CA PHE A 9 -3.10 9.54 -1.66
C PHE A 9 -2.50 8.33 -2.38
N TYR A 10 -1.66 8.59 -3.39
CA TYR A 10 -0.90 7.53 -4.05
C TYR A 10 0.38 7.22 -3.28
N LEU A 11 0.62 5.94 -3.02
CA LEU A 11 1.85 5.40 -2.48
C LEU A 11 2.60 4.67 -3.59
N TYR A 12 3.91 4.89 -3.68
CA TYR A 12 4.79 4.17 -4.59
C TYR A 12 5.84 3.41 -3.78
N HIS A 13 5.90 2.10 -3.96
CA HIS A 13 6.94 1.25 -3.42
C HIS A 13 7.94 0.90 -4.52
N TYR A 14 9.19 1.30 -4.34
CA TYR A 14 10.29 0.94 -5.23
C TYR A 14 10.84 -0.44 -4.85
N ASN A 15 10.75 -1.40 -5.77
CA ASN A 15 11.33 -2.72 -5.59
C ASN A 15 12.59 -2.87 -6.46
N GLY A 16 13.74 -2.67 -5.83
CA GLY A 16 15.07 -2.73 -6.46
C GLY A 16 15.65 -4.14 -6.66
N ILE A 17 15.04 -5.18 -6.11
CA ILE A 17 15.54 -6.56 -6.23
C ILE A 17 14.75 -7.27 -7.33
N LYS A 18 15.36 -7.43 -8.51
CA LYS A 18 14.72 -8.04 -9.69
C LYS A 18 13.97 -9.35 -9.39
N ARG A 19 14.61 -10.28 -8.67
CA ARG A 19 14.04 -11.61 -8.33
C ARG A 19 12.83 -11.56 -7.39
N SER A 20 12.53 -10.41 -6.81
CA SER A 20 11.39 -10.20 -5.91
C SER A 20 10.19 -9.56 -6.61
N ASN A 21 10.31 -9.29 -7.92
CA ASN A 21 9.20 -8.89 -8.79
C ASN A 21 8.83 -10.05 -9.73
N ASN A 22 7.53 -10.23 -10.00
CA ASN A 22 7.04 -11.29 -10.89
C ASN A 22 7.61 -11.18 -12.32
N SER A 23 7.96 -9.97 -12.76
CA SER A 23 8.53 -9.71 -14.09
C SER A 23 10.05 -9.94 -14.18
N ASN A 24 10.72 -10.23 -13.05
CA ASN A 24 12.18 -10.26 -12.94
C ASN A 24 12.88 -8.92 -13.33
N LYS A 25 12.18 -7.79 -13.22
CA LYS A 25 12.72 -6.44 -13.47
C LYS A 25 12.66 -5.57 -12.20
N ILE A 26 13.32 -4.43 -12.21
CA ILE A 26 13.19 -3.42 -11.16
C ILE A 26 11.92 -2.62 -11.46
N GLU A 27 11.04 -2.47 -10.48
CA GLU A 27 9.70 -1.90 -10.71
C GLU A 27 9.24 -1.02 -9.56
N TYR A 28 8.40 -0.04 -9.90
CA TYR A 28 7.59 0.68 -8.92
C TYR A 28 6.21 0.04 -8.86
N HIS A 29 5.76 -0.23 -7.63
CA HIS A 29 4.39 -0.66 -7.36
C HIS A 29 3.61 0.53 -6.84
N ARG A 30 2.44 0.79 -7.41
CA ARG A 30 1.55 1.86 -6.96
C ARG A 30 0.37 1.28 -6.17
N ALA A 31 0.05 1.94 -5.06
CA ALA A 31 -1.17 1.73 -4.31
C ALA A 31 -1.93 3.03 -4.13
N LYS A 32 -3.25 2.91 -4.04
CA LYS A 32 -4.12 3.93 -3.45
C LYS A 32 -4.15 3.70 -1.94
N ALA A 33 -3.59 4.63 -1.18
CA ALA A 33 -3.64 4.64 0.27
C ALA A 33 -4.83 5.47 0.75
N THR A 34 -5.55 4.98 1.77
CA THR A 34 -6.65 5.71 2.41
C THR A 34 -6.51 5.63 3.93
N LEU A 35 -6.56 6.78 4.61
CA LEU A 35 -6.59 6.86 6.07
C LEU A 35 -8.04 6.83 6.55
N ARG A 36 -8.43 5.81 7.32
CA ARG A 36 -9.77 5.72 7.93
C ARG A 36 -9.84 6.40 9.30
N ASP A 37 -11.07 6.67 9.75
CA ASP A 37 -11.33 7.09 11.12
C ASP A 37 -11.24 5.89 12.08
N PHE A 38 -10.72 6.12 13.29
CA PHE A 38 -10.49 5.06 14.30
C PHE A 38 -11.75 4.33 14.78
N LEU A 39 -12.94 4.88 14.51
CA LEU A 39 -14.22 4.32 14.96
C LEU A 39 -14.81 3.28 14.00
N GLU A 40 -14.25 3.15 12.79
CA GLU A 40 -14.73 2.17 11.82
C GLU A 40 -14.02 0.83 11.99
N PRO A 41 -14.76 -0.29 12.17
CA PRO A 41 -14.15 -1.61 12.20
C PRO A 41 -13.42 -1.85 10.87
N THR A 42 -12.10 -2.00 10.96
CA THR A 42 -11.25 -2.25 9.80
C THR A 42 -11.19 -3.75 9.55
N VAL A 43 -11.70 -4.20 8.40
CA VAL A 43 -11.47 -5.58 7.95
C VAL A 43 -10.04 -5.65 7.44
N ILE A 44 -9.16 -6.29 8.20
CA ILE A 44 -7.75 -6.47 7.82
C ILE A 44 -7.71 -7.57 6.74
N THR A 45 -7.78 -7.17 5.47
CA THR A 45 -7.68 -8.10 4.33
C THR A 45 -6.25 -8.30 3.85
N ASP A 46 -5.36 -7.35 4.14
CA ASP A 46 -3.92 -7.43 3.85
C ASP A 46 -3.15 -7.47 5.18
N SER A 47 -2.23 -8.43 5.34
CA SER A 47 -1.35 -8.55 6.51
C SER A 47 0.13 -8.49 6.13
N SER A 48 0.42 -7.91 4.96
CA SER A 48 1.76 -7.76 4.41
C SER A 48 2.69 -6.99 5.34
N SER A 49 3.98 -7.31 5.23
CA SER A 49 5.03 -6.62 5.99
C SER A 49 5.10 -5.12 5.65
N ILE A 50 4.76 -4.73 4.41
CA ILE A 50 4.67 -3.31 4.00
C ILE A 50 3.54 -2.62 4.76
N LEU A 51 2.35 -3.21 4.80
CA LEU A 51 1.22 -2.61 5.53
C LEU A 51 1.55 -2.43 7.01
N LYS A 52 2.10 -3.47 7.66
CA LYS A 52 2.50 -3.42 9.07
C LYS A 52 3.54 -2.31 9.32
N CYS A 53 4.49 -2.14 8.42
CA CYS A 53 5.48 -1.06 8.50
C CYS A 53 4.80 0.32 8.45
N LEU A 54 3.91 0.55 7.48
CA LEU A 54 3.20 1.83 7.34
C LEU A 54 2.29 2.13 8.54
N GLN A 55 1.67 1.10 9.12
CA GLN A 55 0.81 1.21 10.30
C GLN A 55 1.54 1.71 11.56
N THR A 56 2.87 1.61 11.61
CA THR A 56 3.65 2.23 12.70
C THR A 56 3.54 3.76 12.72
N LYS A 57 3.26 4.38 11.55
CA LYS A 57 3.05 5.82 11.40
C LYS A 57 1.59 6.19 11.20
N TRP A 58 0.85 5.36 10.45
CA TRP A 58 -0.54 5.58 10.10
C TRP A 58 -1.38 4.36 10.48
N PRO A 59 -1.81 4.24 11.76
CA PRO A 59 -2.46 3.02 12.26
C PRO A 59 -3.70 2.59 11.48
N THR A 60 -4.42 3.54 10.88
CA THR A 60 -5.66 3.32 10.12
C THR A 60 -5.47 3.35 8.59
N ILE A 61 -4.22 3.22 8.11
CA ILE A 61 -3.96 3.18 6.67
C ILE A 61 -4.45 1.87 6.07
N GLU A 62 -5.10 1.99 4.93
CA GLU A 62 -5.43 0.89 4.04
C GLU A 62 -4.81 1.11 2.69
N LEU A 63 -4.43 0.00 2.04
CA LEU A 63 -3.82 0.02 0.72
C LEU A 63 -4.63 -0.80 -0.26
N GLN A 64 -4.83 -0.25 -1.45
CA GLN A 64 -5.30 -0.97 -2.62
C GLN A 64 -4.23 -0.89 -3.71
N TRP A 65 -3.52 -1.99 -3.96
CA TRP A 65 -2.51 -2.09 -5.02
C TRP A 65 -3.18 -2.21 -6.40
N ASP A 66 -2.65 -1.50 -7.40
CA ASP A 66 -3.29 -1.41 -8.72
C ASP A 66 -3.50 -2.74 -9.44
N ASN A 67 -2.62 -3.71 -9.22
CA ASN A 67 -2.65 -5.03 -9.87
C ASN A 67 -3.04 -6.16 -8.89
N GLU A 68 -3.56 -5.82 -7.71
CA GLU A 68 -3.82 -6.78 -6.61
C GLU A 68 -2.55 -7.53 -6.12
N ILE A 69 -1.38 -7.15 -6.62
CA ILE A 69 -0.09 -7.70 -6.22
C ILE A 69 0.45 -6.85 -5.07
N VAL A 70 0.61 -7.50 -3.91
CA VAL A 70 1.33 -6.93 -2.78
C VAL A 70 2.83 -7.10 -3.02
N PRO A 71 3.63 -6.02 -3.06
CA PRO A 71 5.07 -6.14 -3.24
C PRO A 71 5.76 -6.71 -2.00
N SER A 72 6.93 -7.33 -2.20
CA SER A 72 7.80 -7.74 -1.10
C SER A 72 8.39 -6.54 -0.38
N VAL A 73 8.67 -6.69 0.92
CA VAL A 73 9.61 -5.79 1.61
C VAL A 73 11.01 -6.22 1.22
N ASN A 74 11.82 -5.27 0.75
CA ASN A 74 13.22 -5.46 0.39
C ASN A 74 14.15 -4.85 1.43
#